data_AF-A0ABC8AZ73-F1
#
_entry.id   AF-A0ABC8AZ73-F1
#
_cell.length_a   1.000
_cell.length_b   1.000
_cell.length_c   1.000
_cell.angle_alpha   90.00
_cell.angle_beta   90.00
_cell.angle_gamma   90.00
#
_symmetry.space_group_name_H-M   'P 1'
#
loop_
_entity.id
_entity.type
_entity.pdbx_description
1 polymer ?
#
loop_
_entity_poly.entity_id
_entity_poly.type
_entity_poly.pdbx_seq_one_letter_code
_entity_poly.pdbx_strand_id
1 'polypeptide(L)'
;MLGSPVGDLEATFFRLNGSTFGGLATLCLAGLRRAYPALDRSLRTQLDGASLELLDRAETAATIPLLLRGGRSRMDDHHGGALATLRTLPEVRAVLADLNPGDRPPRFPILVVQGVHDLIIPCGNVDRLVDRYRAGGTSVRYLRDILGGHVSLGLLAAPLSENWLADRFADRPLPAGTTETVASLAFSLPALRGYLGLAALLMRAATARPPRSRPAAAPFALPVDAIEPVATRG
;
A
#
# COMPACT_ATOMS: atom_id res chain seq x y z
N MET A 1 -4.70 6.88 7.74
CA MET A 1 -3.29 6.72 7.37
C MET A 1 -3.23 5.68 6.25
N LEU A 2 -2.38 5.88 5.25
CA LEU A 2 -2.20 4.99 4.10
C LEU A 2 -0.72 4.58 4.01
N GLY A 3 -0.44 3.28 3.93
CA GLY A 3 0.90 2.75 3.69
C GLY A 3 0.98 2.14 2.30
N SER A 4 1.89 2.64 1.47
CA SER A 4 2.07 2.26 0.07
C SER A 4 0.77 2.01 -0.70
N PRO A 5 -0.18 2.98 -0.74
CA PRO A 5 -1.49 2.77 -1.36
C PRO A 5 -1.36 2.54 -2.87
N VAL A 6 -2.19 1.66 -3.42
CA VAL A 6 -2.25 1.43 -4.87
C VAL A 6 -2.93 2.62 -5.54
N GLY A 7 -2.15 3.63 -5.95
CA GLY A 7 -2.67 4.86 -6.57
C GLY A 7 -3.08 4.74 -8.04
N ASP A 8 -2.75 3.60 -8.65
CA ASP A 8 -3.06 3.24 -10.04
C ASP A 8 -3.12 1.71 -10.13
N LEU A 9 -4.35 1.18 -10.17
CA LEU A 9 -4.60 -0.26 -10.18
C LEU A 9 -4.14 -0.90 -11.49
N GLU A 10 -4.39 -0.23 -12.61
CA GLU A 10 -4.03 -0.74 -13.94
C GLU A 10 -2.51 -0.86 -14.06
N ALA A 11 -1.79 0.23 -13.82
CA ALA A 11 -0.33 0.24 -13.93
C ALA A 11 0.32 -0.78 -12.99
N THR A 12 -0.19 -0.89 -11.76
CA THR A 12 0.29 -1.88 -10.78
C THR A 12 0.03 -3.30 -11.26
N PHE A 13 -1.20 -3.64 -11.66
CA PHE A 13 -1.57 -4.98 -12.10
C PHE A 13 -0.70 -5.49 -13.24
N PHE A 14 -0.58 -4.70 -14.31
CA PHE A 14 0.19 -5.09 -15.49
C PHE A 14 1.70 -5.15 -15.24
N ARG A 15 2.23 -4.29 -14.36
CA ARG A 15 3.64 -4.34 -13.96
C ARG A 15 3.95 -5.61 -13.16
N LEU A 16 3.03 -6.07 -12.32
CA LEU A 16 3.26 -7.24 -11.48
C LEU A 16 3.09 -8.54 -12.28
N ASN A 17 2.17 -8.62 -13.25
CA ASN A 17 1.93 -9.83 -14.04
C ASN A 17 3.22 -10.36 -14.71
N GLY A 18 3.60 -11.61 -14.43
CA GLY A 18 4.84 -12.23 -14.93
C GLY A 18 6.14 -11.75 -14.29
N SER A 19 6.10 -10.78 -13.36
CA SER A 19 7.26 -10.38 -12.56
C SER A 19 7.51 -11.36 -11.40
N THR A 20 8.57 -11.14 -10.62
CA THR A 20 8.81 -11.88 -9.35
C THR A 20 7.61 -11.84 -8.39
N PHE A 21 6.74 -10.85 -8.52
CA PHE A 21 5.53 -10.67 -7.71
C PHE A 21 4.22 -10.98 -8.47
N GLY A 22 4.29 -11.74 -9.56
CA GLY A 22 3.14 -12.07 -10.42
C GLY A 22 1.92 -12.65 -9.71
N GLY A 23 2.13 -13.43 -8.64
CA GLY A 23 1.04 -13.94 -7.81
C GLY A 23 0.14 -12.85 -7.18
N LEU A 24 0.65 -11.62 -6.96
CA LEU A 24 -0.18 -10.48 -6.52
C LEU A 24 -1.17 -10.05 -7.59
N ALA A 25 -0.76 -10.04 -8.86
CA ALA A 25 -1.67 -9.72 -9.97
C ALA A 25 -2.76 -10.81 -10.07
N THR A 26 -2.38 -12.09 -9.98
CA THR A 26 -3.33 -13.20 -9.96
C THR A 26 -4.32 -13.10 -8.79
N LEU A 27 -3.84 -12.82 -7.57
CA LEU A 27 -4.70 -12.65 -6.40
C LEU A 27 -5.66 -11.47 -6.57
N CYS A 28 -5.16 -10.34 -7.07
CA CYS A 28 -5.96 -9.16 -7.34
C CYS A 28 -7.09 -9.50 -8.32
N LEU A 29 -6.79 -10.12 -9.46
CA LEU A 29 -7.79 -10.47 -10.45
C LEU A 29 -8.79 -11.53 -9.94
N ALA A 30 -8.33 -12.48 -9.13
CA ALA A 30 -9.20 -13.46 -8.47
C ALA A 30 -10.17 -12.79 -7.49
N GLY A 31 -9.73 -11.77 -6.75
CA GLY A 31 -10.62 -10.94 -5.92
C GLY A 31 -11.63 -10.15 -6.76
N LEU A 32 -11.17 -9.51 -7.83
CA LEU A 32 -12.01 -8.69 -8.70
C LEU A 32 -13.07 -9.52 -9.44
N ARG A 33 -12.73 -10.71 -9.95
CA ARG A 33 -13.71 -11.55 -10.65
C ARG A 33 -14.87 -11.95 -9.74
N ARG A 34 -14.60 -12.14 -8.44
CA ARG A 34 -15.61 -12.45 -7.43
C ARG A 34 -16.52 -11.26 -7.13
N ALA A 35 -15.98 -10.04 -7.14
CA ALA A 35 -16.74 -8.81 -6.90
C ALA A 35 -17.52 -8.32 -8.14
N TYR A 36 -17.03 -8.63 -9.35
CA TYR A 36 -17.58 -8.12 -10.62
C TYR A 36 -17.95 -9.28 -11.57
N PRO A 37 -19.21 -9.78 -11.54
CA PRO A 37 -19.62 -10.95 -12.35
C PRO A 37 -19.50 -10.74 -13.88
N ALA A 38 -19.63 -9.50 -14.37
CA ALA A 38 -19.41 -9.18 -15.77
C ALA A 38 -17.94 -9.35 -16.18
N LEU A 39 -17.02 -8.99 -15.27
CA LEU A 39 -15.59 -9.24 -15.46
C LEU A 39 -15.32 -10.75 -15.49
N ASP A 40 -15.87 -11.55 -14.56
CA ASP A 40 -15.67 -13.00 -14.56
C ASP A 40 -16.09 -13.67 -15.88
N ARG A 41 -17.27 -13.31 -16.42
CA ARG A 41 -17.71 -13.81 -17.73
C ARG A 41 -16.71 -13.47 -18.83
N SER A 42 -16.21 -12.24 -18.84
CA SER A 42 -15.24 -11.81 -19.84
C SER A 42 -13.93 -12.57 -19.70
N LEU A 43 -13.40 -12.72 -18.47
CA LEU A 43 -12.18 -13.47 -18.21
C LEU A 43 -12.27 -14.92 -18.69
N ARG A 44 -13.39 -15.61 -18.47
CA ARG A 44 -13.61 -16.99 -18.95
C ARG A 44 -13.58 -17.14 -20.47
N THR A 45 -13.86 -16.05 -21.20
CA THR A 45 -13.82 -16.06 -22.68
C THR A 45 -12.49 -15.58 -23.27
N GLN A 46 -11.64 -14.93 -22.46
CA GLN A 46 -10.45 -14.25 -22.95
C GLN A 46 -9.15 -14.88 -22.45
N LEU A 47 -9.16 -15.48 -21.25
CA LEU A 47 -7.98 -16.08 -20.64
C LEU A 47 -7.80 -17.53 -21.08
N ASP A 48 -6.55 -17.94 -21.26
CA ASP A 48 -6.24 -19.36 -21.47
C ASP A 48 -6.59 -20.23 -20.25
N GLY A 49 -6.65 -21.55 -20.47
CA GLY A 49 -7.01 -22.50 -19.42
C GLY A 49 -6.07 -22.44 -18.21
N ALA A 50 -4.77 -22.28 -18.46
CA ALA A 50 -3.76 -22.19 -17.40
C ALA A 50 -3.95 -20.95 -16.50
N SER A 51 -4.32 -19.81 -17.09
CA SER A 51 -4.63 -18.57 -16.37
C SER A 51 -5.92 -18.69 -15.56
N LEU A 52 -6.95 -19.35 -16.09
CA LEU A 52 -8.17 -19.63 -15.32
C LEU A 52 -7.89 -20.55 -14.12
N GLU A 53 -7.08 -21.59 -14.30
CA GLU A 53 -6.66 -22.47 -13.19
C GLU A 53 -5.81 -21.72 -12.14
N LEU A 54 -4.98 -20.76 -12.56
CA LEU A 54 -4.25 -19.89 -11.65
C LEU A 54 -5.21 -19.05 -10.79
N LEU A 55 -6.27 -18.51 -11.39
CA LEU A 55 -7.29 -17.74 -10.68
C LEU A 55 -8.08 -18.62 -9.70
N ASP A 56 -8.53 -19.80 -10.13
CA ASP A 56 -9.29 -20.73 -9.28
C ASP A 56 -8.47 -21.17 -8.05
N ARG A 57 -7.17 -21.41 -8.24
CA ARG A 57 -6.25 -21.70 -7.11
C ARG A 57 -6.06 -20.49 -6.20
N ALA A 58 -5.98 -19.28 -6.76
CA ALA A 58 -5.80 -18.07 -5.97
C ALA A 58 -7.01 -17.75 -5.09
N GLU A 59 -8.23 -18.11 -5.50
CA GLU A 59 -9.46 -17.89 -4.69
C GLU A 59 -9.49 -18.68 -3.39
N THR A 60 -8.82 -19.83 -3.34
CA THR A 60 -8.87 -20.75 -2.19
C THR A 60 -7.56 -20.78 -1.41
N ALA A 61 -6.51 -20.12 -1.91
CA ALA A 61 -5.21 -20.06 -1.27
C ALA A 61 -5.12 -18.93 -0.24
N ALA A 62 -4.43 -19.19 0.87
CA ALA A 62 -4.01 -18.12 1.76
C ALA A 62 -3.00 -17.19 1.04
N THR A 63 -3.12 -15.88 1.28
CA THR A 63 -2.34 -14.83 0.61
C THR A 63 -0.83 -15.06 0.70
N ILE A 64 -0.30 -15.42 1.87
CA ILE A 64 1.15 -15.60 2.06
C ILE A 64 1.67 -16.83 1.29
N PRO A 65 1.07 -18.03 1.38
CA PRO A 65 1.45 -19.16 0.52
C PRO A 65 1.36 -18.87 -0.98
N LEU A 66 0.33 -18.13 -1.43
CA LEU A 66 0.19 -17.75 -2.83
C LEU A 66 1.31 -16.80 -3.28
N LEU A 67 1.74 -15.88 -2.41
CA LEU A 67 2.87 -14.99 -2.68
C LEU A 67 4.21 -15.73 -2.77
N LEU A 68 4.43 -16.68 -1.85
CA LEU A 68 5.66 -17.46 -1.80
C LEU A 68 5.77 -18.49 -2.94
N ARG A 69 4.65 -19.05 -3.41
CA ARG A 69 4.60 -20.10 -4.44
C ARG A 69 4.22 -19.60 -5.84
N GLY A 70 3.54 -18.46 -5.93
CA GLY A 70 3.09 -17.82 -7.17
C GLY A 70 4.01 -16.71 -7.67
N GLY A 71 5.24 -16.62 -7.15
CA GLY A 71 6.25 -15.75 -7.72
C GLY A 71 6.45 -16.10 -9.19
N ARG A 72 6.49 -15.09 -10.08
CA ARG A 72 6.60 -15.27 -11.54
C ARG A 72 5.37 -15.89 -12.21
N SER A 73 4.25 -16.05 -11.53
CA SER A 73 2.98 -16.37 -12.19
C SER A 73 2.66 -15.30 -13.23
N ARG A 74 2.26 -15.77 -14.40
CA ARG A 74 1.89 -14.95 -15.53
C ARG A 74 0.55 -15.44 -16.04
N MET A 75 -0.38 -14.50 -16.19
CA MET A 75 -1.63 -14.73 -16.87
C MET A 75 -1.52 -14.18 -18.29
N ASP A 76 -2.05 -14.92 -19.25
CA ASP A 76 -2.05 -14.57 -20.67
C ASP A 76 -3.47 -14.72 -21.24
N ASP A 77 -3.76 -13.98 -22.32
CA ASP A 77 -5.00 -14.18 -23.07
C ASP A 77 -4.82 -15.37 -24.04
N HIS A 78 -5.91 -15.84 -24.64
CA HIS A 78 -5.86 -16.95 -25.61
C HIS A 78 -4.87 -16.74 -26.78
N HIS A 79 -4.48 -15.49 -27.05
CA HIS A 79 -3.56 -15.13 -28.11
C HIS A 79 -2.11 -14.98 -27.62
N GLY A 80 -1.83 -15.29 -26.34
CA GLY A 80 -0.50 -15.18 -25.73
C GLY A 80 -0.04 -13.74 -25.51
N GLY A 81 -0.94 -12.76 -25.62
CA GLY A 81 -0.67 -11.34 -25.72
C GLY A 81 -0.44 -10.60 -24.40
N ALA A 82 -0.06 -11.27 -23.31
CA ALA A 82 0.17 -10.61 -22.02
C ALA A 82 -1.05 -9.85 -21.47
N LEU A 83 -2.27 -10.31 -21.77
CA LEU A 83 -3.53 -9.65 -21.42
C LEU A 83 -3.75 -8.30 -22.13
N ALA A 84 -3.13 -8.07 -23.30
CA ALA A 84 -3.39 -6.88 -24.11
C ALA A 84 -4.88 -6.73 -24.43
N THR A 85 -5.57 -7.85 -24.68
CA THR A 85 -7.00 -7.89 -24.95
C THR A 85 -7.81 -7.43 -23.73
N LEU A 86 -7.37 -7.71 -22.50
CA LEU A 86 -8.10 -7.28 -21.30
C LEU A 86 -8.17 -5.76 -21.16
N ARG A 87 -7.15 -5.01 -21.59
CA ARG A 87 -7.13 -3.54 -21.51
C ARG A 87 -8.24 -2.88 -22.33
N THR A 88 -8.71 -3.56 -23.37
CA THR A 88 -9.71 -2.99 -24.28
C THR A 88 -11.13 -3.34 -23.88
N LEU A 89 -11.32 -4.28 -22.96
CA LEU A 89 -12.65 -4.74 -22.54
C LEU A 89 -13.40 -3.64 -21.77
N PRO A 90 -14.67 -3.38 -22.10
CA PRO A 90 -15.47 -2.40 -21.38
C PRO A 90 -15.66 -2.79 -19.91
N GLU A 91 -15.75 -4.09 -19.59
CA GLU A 91 -15.88 -4.58 -18.22
C GLU A 91 -14.64 -4.27 -17.37
N VAL A 92 -13.44 -4.42 -17.95
CA VAL A 92 -12.19 -4.08 -17.27
C VAL A 92 -12.11 -2.57 -17.03
N ARG A 93 -12.44 -1.75 -18.03
CA ARG A 93 -12.48 -0.29 -17.87
C ARG A 93 -13.49 0.16 -16.82
N ALA A 94 -14.65 -0.47 -16.76
CA ALA A 94 -15.67 -0.17 -15.76
C ALA A 94 -15.16 -0.45 -14.34
N VAL A 95 -14.48 -1.59 -14.12
CA VAL A 95 -13.86 -1.92 -12.83
C VAL A 95 -12.76 -0.94 -12.47
N LEU A 96 -11.88 -0.59 -13.42
CA LEU A 96 -10.80 0.37 -13.18
C LEU A 96 -11.33 1.76 -12.84
N ALA A 97 -12.42 2.20 -13.47
CA ALA A 97 -13.08 3.47 -13.16
C ALA A 97 -13.73 3.44 -11.78
N ASP A 98 -14.40 2.34 -11.41
CA ASP A 98 -15.05 2.18 -10.10
C ASP A 98 -14.03 2.15 -8.94
N LEU A 99 -12.85 1.57 -9.20
CA LEU A 99 -11.78 1.41 -8.20
C LEU A 99 -10.71 2.51 -8.23
N ASN A 100 -10.92 3.60 -8.95
CA ASN A 100 -9.95 4.69 -9.00
C ASN A 100 -9.97 5.49 -7.69
N PRO A 101 -8.93 5.38 -6.83
CA PRO A 101 -8.94 6.04 -5.53
C PRO A 101 -8.88 7.57 -5.66
N GLY A 102 -8.43 8.11 -6.79
CA GLY A 102 -8.20 9.54 -6.99
C GLY A 102 -9.46 10.37 -7.26
N ASP A 103 -10.57 9.75 -7.67
CA ASP A 103 -11.75 10.47 -8.17
C ASP A 103 -12.58 11.12 -7.07
N ARG A 104 -12.46 10.62 -5.83
CA ARG A 104 -13.15 11.17 -4.66
C ARG A 104 -12.14 11.42 -3.53
N PRO A 105 -11.42 12.55 -3.58
CA PRO A 105 -10.47 12.95 -2.55
C PRO A 105 -11.12 12.95 -1.16
N PRO A 106 -10.48 12.33 -0.14
CA PRO A 106 -11.06 12.32 1.20
C PRO A 106 -11.13 13.72 1.81
N ARG A 107 -12.21 14.01 2.54
CA ARG A 107 -12.42 15.30 3.22
C ARG A 107 -11.74 15.38 4.60
N PHE A 108 -11.07 14.32 5.01
CA PHE A 108 -10.34 14.23 6.27
C PHE A 108 -8.82 14.18 6.02
N PRO A 109 -7.99 14.60 6.98
CA PRO A 109 -6.54 14.62 6.82
C PRO A 109 -5.94 13.21 6.68
N ILE A 110 -4.96 13.08 5.80
CA ILE A 110 -4.30 11.80 5.51
C ILE A 110 -2.80 11.90 5.76
N LEU A 111 -2.26 10.91 6.45
CA LEU A 111 -0.84 10.58 6.41
C LEU A 111 -0.62 9.47 5.38
N VAL A 112 0.28 9.69 4.44
CA VAL A 112 0.76 8.70 3.46
C VAL A 112 2.22 8.40 3.74
N VAL A 113 2.59 7.12 3.72
CA VAL A 113 4.00 6.68 3.74
C VAL A 113 4.28 5.79 2.54
N GLN A 114 5.44 5.96 1.92
CA GLN A 114 5.83 5.22 0.71
C GLN A 114 7.32 4.93 0.69
N GLY A 115 7.70 3.73 0.24
CA GLY A 115 9.08 3.39 0.00
C GLY A 115 9.53 3.97 -1.34
N VAL A 116 10.66 4.68 -1.38
CA VAL A 116 11.19 5.25 -2.63
C VAL A 116 11.52 4.12 -3.62
N HIS A 117 12.09 3.02 -3.11
CA HIS A 117 12.47 1.84 -3.89
C HIS A 117 11.48 0.68 -3.74
N ASP A 118 10.21 0.98 -3.50
CA ASP A 118 9.15 -0.02 -3.39
C ASP A 118 9.02 -0.82 -4.69
N LEU A 119 9.29 -2.13 -4.60
CA LEU A 119 9.30 -3.03 -5.74
C LEU A 119 7.90 -3.49 -6.16
N ILE A 120 6.87 -3.29 -5.33
CA ILE A 120 5.50 -3.70 -5.60
C ILE A 120 4.69 -2.52 -6.11
N ILE A 121 4.67 -1.42 -5.35
CA ILE A 121 3.91 -0.21 -5.67
C ILE A 121 4.88 0.92 -6.01
N PRO A 122 5.00 1.33 -7.27
CA PRO A 122 5.92 2.39 -7.67
C PRO A 122 5.62 3.70 -6.93
N CYS A 123 6.66 4.31 -6.34
CA CYS A 123 6.55 5.57 -5.61
C CYS A 123 5.85 6.67 -6.44
N GLY A 124 6.18 6.78 -7.73
CA GLY A 124 5.56 7.76 -8.64
C GLY A 124 4.04 7.58 -8.84
N ASN A 125 3.48 6.38 -8.65
CA ASN A 125 2.02 6.19 -8.66
C ASN A 125 1.38 6.82 -7.41
N VAL A 126 2.05 6.72 -6.26
CA VAL A 126 1.61 7.31 -5.00
C VAL A 126 1.77 8.83 -5.01
N ASP A 127 2.87 9.34 -5.58
CA ASP A 127 3.08 10.77 -5.80
C ASP A 127 1.89 11.39 -6.57
N ARG A 128 1.51 10.77 -7.70
CA ARG A 128 0.34 11.20 -8.49
C ARG A 128 -0.98 11.11 -7.72
N LEU A 129 -1.18 10.11 -6.87
CA LEU A 129 -2.38 10.01 -6.03
C LEU A 129 -2.42 11.15 -5.00
N VAL A 130 -1.29 11.43 -4.34
CA VAL A 130 -1.17 12.51 -3.37
C VAL A 130 -1.45 13.85 -4.02
N ASP A 131 -0.96 14.08 -5.24
CA ASP A 131 -1.23 15.31 -6.00
C ASP A 131 -2.72 15.47 -6.30
N ARG A 132 -3.40 14.40 -6.73
CA ARG A 132 -4.87 14.42 -6.94
C ARG A 132 -5.63 14.70 -5.65
N TYR A 133 -5.24 14.09 -4.54
CA TYR A 133 -5.85 14.36 -3.23
C TYR A 133 -5.69 15.82 -2.81
N ARG A 134 -4.48 16.37 -2.94
CA ARG A 134 -4.22 17.78 -2.61
C ARG A 134 -4.97 18.74 -3.53
N ALA A 135 -5.02 18.45 -4.83
CA ALA A 135 -5.81 19.22 -5.78
C ALA A 135 -7.30 19.21 -5.43
N GLY A 136 -7.80 18.12 -4.84
CA GLY A 136 -9.14 18.00 -4.28
C GLY A 136 -9.36 18.64 -2.90
N GLY A 137 -8.36 19.33 -2.34
CA GLY A 137 -8.44 19.98 -1.03
C GLY A 137 -8.15 19.08 0.17
N THR A 138 -7.73 17.83 -0.03
CA THR A 138 -7.32 16.95 1.07
C THR A 138 -6.02 17.44 1.70
N SER A 139 -5.99 17.59 3.02
CA SER A 139 -4.75 17.82 3.77
C SER A 139 -3.92 16.53 3.83
N VAL A 140 -2.88 16.45 3.01
CA VAL A 140 -2.01 15.26 2.94
C VAL A 140 -0.61 15.57 3.45
N ARG A 141 -0.21 14.87 4.53
CA ARG A 141 1.20 14.72 4.92
C ARG A 141 1.76 13.46 4.27
N TYR A 142 2.85 13.59 3.53
CA TYR A 142 3.40 12.50 2.74
C TYR A 142 4.89 12.30 3.06
N LEU A 143 5.25 11.10 3.51
CA LEU A 143 6.61 10.74 3.86
C LEU A 143 7.12 9.63 2.93
N ARG A 144 8.27 9.87 2.30
CA ARG A 144 8.96 8.91 1.44
C ARG A 144 10.20 8.39 2.17
N ASP A 145 10.30 7.08 2.33
CA ASP A 145 11.39 6.39 3.01
C ASP A 145 12.33 5.76 1.98
N ILE A 146 13.61 6.13 2.00
CA ILE A 146 14.60 5.61 1.03
C ILE A 146 14.94 4.15 1.31
N LEU A 147 15.18 3.77 2.57
CA LEU A 147 15.63 2.43 2.93
C LEU A 147 14.47 1.41 3.08
N GLY A 148 13.24 1.90 3.22
CA GLY A 148 12.03 1.11 3.34
C GLY A 148 11.59 0.49 2.01
N GLY A 149 11.44 -0.84 1.99
CA GLY A 149 10.73 -1.57 0.93
C GLY A 149 9.25 -1.74 1.29
N HIS A 150 8.45 -2.34 0.39
CA HIS A 150 6.99 -2.46 0.57
C HIS A 150 6.56 -3.03 1.93
N VAL A 151 7.09 -4.20 2.29
CA VAL A 151 6.73 -4.89 3.54
C VAL A 151 7.43 -4.28 4.75
N SER A 152 8.74 -4.01 4.63
CA SER A 152 9.50 -3.47 5.76
C SER A 152 9.00 -2.09 6.17
N LEU A 153 8.62 -1.24 5.21
CA LEU A 153 8.05 0.06 5.51
C LEU A 153 6.75 -0.03 6.32
N GLY A 154 5.89 -1.01 6.06
CA GLY A 154 4.68 -1.22 6.87
C GLY A 154 5.00 -1.44 8.35
N LEU A 155 6.06 -2.19 8.64
CA LEU A 155 6.55 -2.40 10.02
C LEU A 155 7.21 -1.14 10.58
N LEU A 156 8.05 -0.48 9.78
CA LEU A 156 8.77 0.72 10.22
C LEU A 156 7.80 1.88 10.51
N ALA A 157 6.74 2.02 9.72
CA ALA A 157 5.75 3.07 9.88
C ALA A 157 4.73 2.79 10.99
N ALA A 158 4.73 1.61 11.63
CA ALA A 158 3.70 1.27 12.62
C ALA A 158 3.62 2.26 13.80
N PRO A 159 4.73 2.65 14.48
CA PRO A 159 4.65 3.64 15.55
C PRO A 159 4.20 5.02 15.08
N LEU A 160 4.67 5.44 13.90
CA LEU A 160 4.25 6.68 13.25
C LEU A 160 2.73 6.68 12.99
N SER A 161 2.20 5.56 12.50
CA SER A 161 0.79 5.40 12.17
C SER A 161 -0.09 5.45 13.40
N GLU A 162 0.30 4.72 14.46
CA GLU A 162 -0.40 4.73 15.74
C GLU A 162 -0.46 6.15 16.32
N ASN A 163 0.68 6.84 16.36
CA ASN A 163 0.74 8.18 16.90
C ASN A 163 -0.05 9.20 16.06
N TRP A 164 0.01 9.09 14.72
CA TRP A 164 -0.81 9.91 13.84
C TRP A 164 -2.30 9.75 14.12
N LEU A 165 -2.77 8.51 14.31
CA LEU A 165 -4.16 8.22 14.65
C LEU A 165 -4.53 8.75 16.03
N ALA A 166 -3.67 8.53 17.03
CA ALA A 166 -3.86 9.05 18.39
C ALA A 166 -4.00 10.58 18.40
N ASP A 167 -3.20 11.30 17.60
CA ASP A 167 -3.30 12.75 17.47
C ASP A 167 -4.63 13.19 16.82
N ARG A 168 -5.21 12.40 15.91
CA ARG A 168 -6.54 12.69 15.35
C ARG A 168 -7.65 12.46 16.36
N PHE A 169 -7.58 11.40 17.17
CA PHE A 169 -8.56 11.14 18.23
C PHE A 169 -8.47 12.13 19.39
N ALA A 170 -7.32 12.76 19.59
CA ALA A 170 -7.11 13.78 20.60
C ALA A 170 -7.33 15.21 20.08
N ASP A 171 -7.93 15.38 18.89
CA ASP A 171 -8.19 16.66 18.23
C ASP A 171 -6.96 17.59 18.16
N ARG A 172 -5.77 17.00 18.02
CA ARG A 172 -4.54 17.78 17.93
C ARG A 172 -4.42 18.50 16.59
N PRO A 173 -3.85 19.72 16.57
CA PRO A 173 -3.65 20.49 15.35
C PRO A 173 -3.00 19.66 14.24
N LEU A 174 -3.45 19.88 13.01
CA LEU A 174 -2.88 19.20 11.86
C LEU A 174 -1.49 19.75 11.56
N PRO A 175 -0.48 18.89 11.35
CA PRO A 175 0.79 19.34 10.81
C PRO A 175 0.59 19.82 9.37
N ALA A 176 1.56 20.60 8.87
CA ALA A 176 1.57 21.07 7.51
C ALA A 176 1.47 19.91 6.49
N GLY A 177 0.75 20.14 5.40
CA GLY A 177 0.64 19.21 4.28
C GLY A 177 1.92 19.20 3.43
N THR A 178 2.98 18.54 3.90
CA THR A 178 4.28 18.48 3.25
C THR A 178 4.51 17.15 2.52
N THR A 179 5.43 17.15 1.55
CA THR A 179 6.08 15.92 1.07
C THR A 179 7.52 15.95 1.53
N GLU A 180 7.96 14.95 2.30
CA GLU A 180 9.32 14.84 2.80
C GLU A 180 9.93 13.50 2.37
N THR A 181 11.20 13.50 1.99
CA THR A 181 11.97 12.30 1.70
C THR A 181 13.06 12.13 2.74
N VAL A 182 13.06 10.98 3.41
CA VAL A 182 13.95 10.68 4.53
C VAL A 182 14.75 9.41 4.28
N ALA A 183 15.94 9.31 4.87
CA ALA A 183 16.74 8.09 4.81
C ALA A 183 15.98 6.88 5.38
N SER A 184 15.43 7.02 6.58
CA SER A 184 14.41 6.10 7.11
C SER A 184 13.58 6.73 8.22
N LEU A 185 12.30 6.39 8.28
CA LEU A 185 11.38 6.70 9.38
C LEU A 185 11.85 6.10 10.71
N ALA A 186 12.59 4.99 10.64
CA ALA A 186 13.13 4.27 11.80
C ALA A 186 14.14 5.09 12.60
N PHE A 187 14.81 6.06 11.96
CA PHE A 187 15.88 6.83 12.58
C PHE A 187 15.39 8.00 13.44
N SER A 188 14.07 8.16 13.58
CA SER A 188 13.50 9.20 14.43
C SER A 188 13.44 8.77 15.91
N LEU A 189 13.77 9.69 16.82
CA LEU A 189 13.64 9.46 18.27
C LEU A 189 12.21 9.02 18.67
N PRO A 190 11.13 9.59 18.09
CA PRO A 190 9.78 9.09 18.32
C PRO A 190 9.57 7.64 17.86
N ALA A 191 10.13 7.23 16.71
CA ALA A 191 10.04 5.84 16.25
C ALA A 191 10.77 4.88 17.21
N LEU A 192 11.98 5.23 17.67
CA LEU A 192 12.72 4.43 18.65
C LEU A 192 11.91 4.18 19.93
N ARG A 193 11.28 5.23 20.49
CA ARG A 193 10.41 5.09 21.66
C ARG A 193 9.21 4.17 21.39
N GLY A 194 8.64 4.26 20.19
CA GLY A 194 7.56 3.38 19.75
C GLY A 194 8.00 1.91 19.68
N TYR A 195 9.14 1.62 19.06
CA TYR A 195 9.68 0.26 18.98
C TYR A 195 10.02 -0.31 20.36
N LEU A 196 10.60 0.49 21.27
CA LEU A 196 10.84 0.07 22.65
C LEU A 196 9.54 -0.24 23.41
N GLY A 197 8.49 0.54 23.18
CA GLY A 197 7.16 0.28 23.73
C GLY A 197 6.57 -1.05 23.22
N LEU A 198 6.67 -1.30 21.91
CA LEU A 198 6.24 -2.56 21.30
C LEU A 198 7.03 -3.76 21.84
N ALA A 199 8.36 -3.64 21.94
CA ALA A 199 9.21 -4.68 22.51
C ALA A 199 8.82 -5.00 23.96
N ALA A 200 8.53 -3.98 24.78
CA ALA A 200 8.06 -4.17 26.14
C ALA A 200 6.69 -4.87 26.20
N LEU A 201 5.79 -4.57 25.26
CA LEU A 201 4.47 -5.22 25.17
C LEU A 201 4.60 -6.69 24.75
N LEU A 202 5.42 -6.99 23.75
CA LEU A 202 5.72 -8.36 23.31
C LEU A 202 6.34 -9.19 24.45
N MET A 203 7.30 -8.62 25.19
CA MET A 203 7.89 -9.26 26.36
C MET A 203 6.86 -9.55 27.45
N ARG A 204 5.89 -8.64 27.67
CA ARG A 204 4.80 -8.87 28.62
C ARG A 204 3.86 -9.97 28.18
N ALA A 205 3.47 -9.97 26.91
CA ALA A 205 2.64 -11.03 26.34
C ALA A 205 3.32 -12.40 26.47
N ALA A 206 4.60 -12.47 26.11
CA ALA A 206 5.41 -13.70 26.24
C ALA A 206 5.58 -14.16 27.70
N THR A 207 5.52 -13.25 28.67
CA THR A 207 5.61 -13.55 30.10
C THR A 207 4.25 -13.63 30.80
N ALA A 208 3.14 -13.67 30.04
CA ALA A 208 1.75 -13.69 30.52
C ALA A 208 1.42 -12.58 31.53
N ARG A 209 2.11 -11.43 31.44
CA ARG A 209 1.88 -10.27 32.29
C ARG A 209 0.83 -9.36 31.64
N PRO A 210 -0.15 -8.83 32.41
CA PRO A 210 -1.17 -7.97 31.84
C PRO A 210 -0.55 -6.69 31.27
N PRO A 211 -1.08 -6.14 30.15
CA PRO A 211 -0.66 -4.84 29.65
C PRO A 211 -0.93 -3.74 30.69
N ARG A 212 -0.05 -2.74 30.80
CA ARG A 212 -0.29 -1.55 31.61
C ARG A 212 -0.86 -0.45 30.72
N SER A 213 -1.86 0.27 31.20
CA SER A 213 -2.36 1.50 30.58
C SER A 213 -1.22 2.52 30.50
N ARG A 214 -0.96 3.04 29.31
CA ARG A 214 0.03 4.09 29.10
C ARG A 214 -0.64 5.45 29.26
N PRO A 215 -0.07 6.41 30.01
CA PRO A 215 -0.57 7.78 29.98
C PRO A 215 -0.47 8.34 28.56
N ALA A 216 -1.37 9.26 28.21
CA ALA A 216 -1.43 9.88 26.89
C ALA A 216 -0.04 10.42 26.49
N ALA A 217 0.46 9.98 25.34
CA ALA A 217 1.77 10.37 24.85
C ALA A 217 1.82 11.88 24.54
N ALA A 218 2.97 12.50 24.79
CA ALA A 218 3.30 13.81 24.23
C ALA A 218 3.10 13.80 22.69
N PRO A 219 2.75 14.94 22.07
CA PRO A 219 2.52 15.04 20.63
C PRO A 219 3.61 14.37 19.81
N PHE A 220 3.19 13.51 18.89
CA PHE A 220 4.07 12.99 17.86
C PHE A 220 4.18 14.04 16.77
N ALA A 221 5.03 15.03 17.03
CA ALA A 221 5.73 15.66 15.94
C ALA A 221 6.88 14.72 15.59
N LEU A 222 6.93 14.16 14.39
CA LEU A 222 8.25 14.04 13.75
C LEU A 222 8.71 15.49 13.62
N PRO A 223 9.69 15.95 14.42
CA PRO A 223 10.27 17.25 14.18
C PRO A 223 10.83 17.16 12.77
N VAL A 224 10.42 18.09 11.92
CA VAL A 224 10.94 18.24 10.55
C VAL A 224 12.47 18.38 10.58
N ASP A 225 13.03 18.75 11.74
CA ASP A 225 14.46 18.94 11.98
C ASP A 225 15.21 17.67 12.47
N ALA A 226 14.52 16.59 12.84
CA ALA A 226 15.16 15.39 13.40
C ALA A 226 15.56 14.36 12.34
N ILE A 227 15.09 14.53 11.10
CA ILE A 227 15.46 13.69 9.97
C ILE A 227 15.84 14.63 8.84
N GLU A 228 17.14 14.83 8.63
CA GLU A 228 17.60 15.70 7.54
C GLU A 228 16.99 15.23 6.21
N PRO A 229 16.28 16.12 5.48
CA PRO A 229 15.79 15.80 4.17
C PRO A 229 16.98 15.52 3.25
N VAL A 230 16.99 14.37 2.59
CA VAL A 230 18.03 14.06 1.62
C VAL A 230 17.81 14.94 0.40
N ALA A 231 18.77 15.81 0.08
CA ALA A 231 18.73 16.63 -1.12
C ALA A 231 18.68 15.74 -2.36
N THR A 232 17.53 15.70 -3.04
CA THR A 232 17.41 15.06 -4.35
C THR A 232 18.12 15.92 -5.38
N ARG A 233 19.27 15.47 -5.90
CA ARG A 233 19.83 16.02 -7.14
C ARG A 233 18.86 15.66 -8.29
N GLY A 234 18.47 16.68 -9.05
CA GLY A 234 17.49 16.59 -10.14
C GLY A 234 17.94 15.75 -11.33
#